data_AF-D2BAC3-F1
#
_entry.id   AF-D2BAC3-F1
#
_cell.length_a   1.000
_cell.length_b   1.000
_cell.length_c   1.000
_cell.angle_alpha   90.00
_cell.angle_beta   90.00
_cell.angle_gamma   90.00
#
_symmetry.space_group_name_H-M   'P 1'
#
loop_
_entity.id
_entity.type
_entity.pdbx_description
1 polymer ?
#
loop_
_entity_poly.entity_id
_entity_poly.type
_entity_poly.pdbx_seq_one_letter_code
_entity_poly.pdbx_strand_id
1 'polypeptide(L)'
;MNYLEPQGPAASGPQARIDTLDSLREHLQWAIELEHATLPPYLCALYSLDPERNPEAVEVVGSVFIEEMLHLALAANLLNAVGGHPRLDTPQMLPPHPRPLPHGDRSLELSLVPFGAEALEMFLRIEQPAPPGAAAEGDGYETIGQFYAAIEQGLRLLCDRLGERAVFCGDPARQVNAGHFGHTAGRLIAVDGLDSALAALEKIVEQGEGIARGEVWDGDQDVFHPERDEVAHYYRFQELKLGRRYRRGDTPQTGPTGEAISVDLAGVRPMRRNPRPADHAPGSAIHTAQDEFNHTYCAVLHLLEQAFNGSPKLLAVATGTMYALKAQAQALMRMPDEDGTTAGPTFEYVAPELRRWSAGDRQRIVVLRDGPYVVYGGVPLRRKRKIVSSEADALTWQTGEPLETEDTYALCRCGHSGSKPFCDGTHALIGFDGTETAGVRPYKELQHVHDGAGISAQRVGELCIHAAFCIGRTRPIAAMLADTGDSDVRSNIMGRIDHCPSGSYSYALERGGDTIEPDLPQAVSVLEEEHGLASALWVTGGVPVLRADGRPLETRNRMTLCRCGRSGNRPLCDGTHREIGFREEAPGHADGHR
;
A
#
# COMPACT_ATOMS: atom_id res chain seq x y z
N MET A 1 -38.62 59.36 -23.04
CA MET A 1 -39.40 58.12 -22.84
C MET A 1 -38.58 56.99 -23.38
N ASN A 2 -38.13 56.08 -22.52
CA ASN A 2 -37.97 54.66 -22.81
C ASN A 2 -37.91 53.95 -21.46
N TYR A 3 -38.80 52.98 -21.32
CA TYR A 3 -39.19 52.33 -20.08
C TYR A 3 -38.13 51.35 -19.59
N LEU A 4 -37.93 51.33 -18.28
CA LEU A 4 -37.25 50.28 -17.52
C LEU A 4 -38.17 49.05 -17.46
N GLU A 5 -37.67 47.87 -17.85
CA GLU A 5 -38.30 46.58 -17.52
C GLU A 5 -37.67 46.02 -16.23
N PRO A 6 -38.48 45.44 -15.32
CA PRO A 6 -37.99 44.91 -14.05
C PRO A 6 -37.36 43.53 -14.25
N GLN A 7 -36.17 43.32 -13.66
CA GLN A 7 -35.54 42.01 -13.56
C GLN A 7 -36.41 41.08 -12.71
N GLY A 8 -36.92 40.01 -13.32
CA GLY A 8 -37.54 38.90 -12.60
C GLY A 8 -36.51 38.13 -11.75
N PRO A 9 -36.96 37.36 -10.75
CA PRO A 9 -36.06 36.62 -9.87
C PRO A 9 -35.20 35.67 -10.70
N ALA A 10 -33.88 35.68 -10.44
CA ALA A 10 -32.93 34.77 -11.05
C ALA A 10 -33.40 33.33 -10.88
N ALA A 11 -33.57 32.61 -12.00
CA ALA A 11 -33.84 31.20 -11.98
C ALA A 11 -32.65 30.48 -11.31
N SER A 12 -32.90 29.85 -10.17
CA SER A 12 -31.99 28.89 -9.54
C SER A 12 -31.63 27.80 -10.56
N GLY A 13 -30.34 27.64 -10.86
CA GLY A 13 -29.84 26.58 -11.74
C GLY A 13 -30.21 25.18 -11.22
N PRO A 14 -30.15 24.14 -12.07
CA PRO A 14 -30.60 22.80 -11.71
C PRO A 14 -29.68 22.21 -10.64
N GLN A 15 -30.27 21.95 -9.47
CA GLN A 15 -29.69 21.24 -8.34
C GLN A 15 -29.28 19.83 -8.81
N ALA A 16 -27.99 19.50 -8.78
CA ALA A 16 -27.53 18.13 -9.04
C ALA A 16 -28.08 17.23 -7.94
N ARG A 17 -29.06 16.41 -8.28
CA ARG A 17 -29.74 15.48 -7.36
C ARG A 17 -29.14 14.10 -7.57
N ILE A 18 -28.73 13.41 -6.51
CA ILE A 18 -28.28 12.01 -6.60
C ILE A 18 -29.48 11.12 -6.90
N ASP A 19 -29.82 11.00 -8.17
CA ASP A 19 -31.05 10.35 -8.64
C ASP A 19 -30.80 9.24 -9.65
N THR A 20 -29.54 8.85 -9.88
CA THR A 20 -29.12 7.70 -10.71
C THR A 20 -27.96 6.97 -10.03
N LEU A 21 -27.75 5.70 -10.38
CA LEU A 21 -26.60 4.94 -9.86
C LEU A 21 -25.27 5.56 -10.28
N ASP A 22 -25.19 6.13 -11.48
CA ASP A 22 -23.95 6.76 -11.95
C ASP A 22 -23.66 8.06 -11.19
N SER A 23 -24.68 8.89 -10.92
CA SER A 23 -24.53 10.07 -10.05
C SER A 23 -24.15 9.68 -8.62
N LEU A 24 -24.72 8.60 -8.07
CA LEU A 24 -24.33 8.09 -6.75
C LEU A 24 -22.87 7.63 -6.72
N ARG A 25 -22.42 6.88 -7.73
CA ARG A 25 -21.03 6.42 -7.85
C ARG A 25 -20.06 7.59 -7.99
N GLU A 26 -20.44 8.62 -8.74
CA GLU A 26 -19.65 9.84 -8.88
C GLU A 26 -19.50 10.56 -7.52
N HIS A 27 -20.60 10.74 -6.77
CA HIS A 27 -20.55 11.35 -5.44
C HIS A 27 -19.75 10.51 -4.44
N LEU A 28 -19.83 9.18 -4.50
CA LEU A 28 -19.01 8.32 -3.65
C LEU A 28 -17.51 8.38 -4.03
N GLN A 29 -17.18 8.62 -5.31
CA GLN A 29 -15.80 8.91 -5.71
C GLN A 29 -15.35 10.30 -5.22
N TRP A 30 -16.25 11.30 -5.24
CA TRP A 30 -16.00 12.61 -4.65
C TRP A 30 -15.78 12.53 -3.14
N ALA A 31 -16.45 11.62 -2.44
CA ALA A 31 -16.23 11.35 -1.01
C ALA A 31 -14.78 10.90 -0.79
N ILE A 32 -14.30 9.94 -1.57
CA ILE A 32 -12.90 9.47 -1.51
C ILE A 32 -11.92 10.62 -1.80
N GLU A 33 -12.23 11.49 -2.76
CA GLU A 33 -11.41 12.68 -3.07
C GLU A 33 -11.38 13.70 -1.91
N LEU A 34 -12.51 13.90 -1.24
CA LEU A 34 -12.68 14.79 -0.10
C LEU A 34 -11.89 14.30 1.11
N GLU A 35 -12.13 13.07 1.57
CA GLU A 35 -11.41 12.46 2.69
C GLU A 35 -9.90 12.41 2.44
N HIS A 36 -9.50 12.09 1.21
CA HIS A 36 -8.08 12.09 0.86
C HIS A 36 -7.46 13.50 0.91
N ALA A 37 -8.20 14.55 0.56
CA ALA A 37 -7.69 15.92 0.49
C ALA A 37 -7.23 16.46 1.86
N THR A 38 -7.80 15.96 2.95
CA THR A 38 -7.47 16.38 4.32
C THR A 38 -6.17 15.75 4.81
N LEU A 39 -5.79 14.57 4.29
CA LEU A 39 -4.64 13.79 4.75
C LEU A 39 -3.28 14.51 4.59
N PRO A 40 -2.90 15.09 3.43
CA PRO A 40 -1.60 15.74 3.29
C PRO A 40 -1.39 16.93 4.25
N PRO A 41 -2.35 17.85 4.41
CA PRO A 41 -2.27 18.88 5.45
C PRO A 41 -2.11 18.33 6.87
N TYR A 42 -2.90 17.32 7.26
CA TYR A 42 -2.79 16.68 8.59
C TYR A 42 -1.42 16.03 8.79
N LEU A 43 -0.89 15.32 7.80
CA LEU A 43 0.43 14.69 7.85
C LEU A 43 1.57 15.71 7.97
N CYS A 44 1.49 16.83 7.25
CA CYS A 44 2.47 17.93 7.36
C CYS A 44 2.54 18.49 8.78
N ALA A 45 1.39 18.80 9.37
CA ALA A 45 1.34 19.29 10.74
C ALA A 45 1.81 18.21 11.73
N LEU A 46 1.29 16.99 11.63
CA LEU A 46 1.64 15.87 12.51
C LEU A 46 3.15 15.60 12.55
N TYR A 47 3.80 15.54 11.38
CA TYR A 47 5.23 15.19 11.32
C TYR A 47 6.17 16.35 11.62
N SER A 48 5.65 17.59 11.63
CA SER A 48 6.40 18.75 12.12
C SER A 48 6.49 18.81 13.65
N LEU A 49 5.60 18.13 14.37
CA LEU A 49 5.61 18.05 15.82
C LEU A 49 6.76 17.17 16.34
N ASP A 50 7.44 17.64 17.38
CA ASP A 50 8.32 16.82 18.21
C ASP A 50 7.47 16.01 19.22
N PRO A 51 7.43 14.66 19.13
CA PRO A 51 6.59 13.83 20.00
C PRO A 51 6.96 13.89 21.48
N GLU A 52 8.22 14.19 21.82
CA GLU A 52 8.64 14.28 23.22
C GLU A 52 8.18 15.60 23.86
N ARG A 53 8.14 16.67 23.06
CA ARG A 53 7.73 18.01 23.52
C ARG A 53 6.23 18.24 23.41
N ASN A 54 5.58 17.60 22.45
CA ASN A 54 4.16 17.81 22.11
C ASN A 54 3.36 16.49 22.03
N PRO A 55 3.41 15.62 23.07
CA PRO A 55 2.73 14.34 23.02
C PRO A 55 1.22 14.47 22.78
N GLU A 56 0.56 15.43 23.43
CA GLU A 56 -0.89 15.64 23.30
C GLU A 56 -1.32 16.10 21.89
N ALA A 57 -0.54 16.99 21.26
CA ALA A 57 -0.84 17.42 19.89
C ALA A 57 -0.59 16.30 18.87
N VAL A 58 0.43 15.47 19.10
CA VAL A 58 0.70 14.28 18.27
C VAL A 58 -0.43 13.26 18.40
N GLU A 59 -0.94 13.07 19.61
CA GLU A 59 -2.08 12.20 19.90
C GLU A 59 -3.34 12.67 19.15
N VAL A 60 -3.73 13.93 19.34
CA VAL A 60 -4.95 14.50 18.72
C VAL A 60 -4.88 14.51 17.20
N VAL A 61 -3.81 15.07 16.60
CA VAL A 61 -3.71 15.13 15.14
C VAL A 61 -3.54 13.71 14.56
N GLY A 62 -2.89 12.81 15.31
CA GLY A 62 -2.72 11.43 14.95
C GLY A 62 -4.02 10.62 14.94
N SER A 63 -4.91 10.81 15.93
CA SER A 63 -6.21 10.12 15.96
C SER A 63 -7.11 10.57 14.82
N VAL A 64 -7.22 11.89 14.59
CA VAL A 64 -7.97 12.43 13.45
C VAL A 64 -7.46 11.86 12.12
N PHE A 65 -6.15 11.87 11.88
CA PHE A 65 -5.58 11.27 10.67
C PHE A 65 -5.96 9.78 10.49
N ILE A 66 -6.00 9.00 11.56
CA ILE A 66 -6.38 7.59 11.52
C ILE A 66 -7.86 7.44 11.13
N GLU A 67 -8.72 8.32 11.65
CA GLU A 67 -10.16 8.32 11.35
C GLU A 67 -10.45 8.77 9.92
N GLU A 68 -9.76 9.78 9.41
CA GLU A 68 -9.86 10.18 8.00
C GLU A 68 -9.44 9.06 7.03
N MET A 69 -8.43 8.27 7.39
CA MET A 69 -8.06 7.06 6.65
C MET A 69 -9.16 5.99 6.70
N LEU A 70 -9.88 5.88 7.83
CA LEU A 70 -11.06 5.02 7.96
C LEU A 70 -12.21 5.54 7.09
N HIS A 71 -12.47 6.84 7.08
CA HIS A 71 -13.51 7.46 6.25
C HIS A 71 -13.28 7.20 4.76
N LEU A 72 -12.05 7.42 4.29
CA LEU A 72 -11.64 7.08 2.92
C LEU A 72 -11.91 5.60 2.59
N ALA A 73 -11.62 4.69 3.52
CA ALA A 73 -11.88 3.26 3.34
C ALA A 73 -13.38 2.91 3.35
N LEU A 74 -14.18 3.57 4.20
CA LEU A 74 -15.65 3.41 4.24
C LEU A 74 -16.29 3.93 2.94
N ALA A 75 -15.86 5.10 2.45
CA ALA A 75 -16.29 5.65 1.16
C ALA A 75 -15.93 4.71 0.00
N ALA A 76 -14.75 4.09 0.02
CA ALA A 76 -14.36 3.07 -0.95
C ALA A 76 -15.23 1.80 -0.87
N ASN A 77 -15.58 1.33 0.32
CA ASN A 77 -16.50 0.20 0.52
C ASN A 77 -17.91 0.52 -0.01
N LEU A 78 -18.43 1.72 0.28
CA LEU A 78 -19.72 2.21 -0.25
C LEU A 78 -19.71 2.23 -1.78
N LEU A 79 -18.67 2.81 -2.40
CA LEU A 79 -18.54 2.87 -3.86
C LEU A 79 -18.50 1.47 -4.49
N ASN A 80 -17.73 0.55 -3.91
CA ASN A 80 -17.70 -0.84 -4.37
C ASN A 80 -19.07 -1.52 -4.26
N ALA A 81 -19.77 -1.33 -3.15
CA ALA A 81 -21.05 -1.98 -2.88
C ALA A 81 -22.11 -1.61 -3.92
N VAL A 82 -22.07 -0.38 -4.43
CA VAL A 82 -22.98 0.09 -5.50
C VAL A 82 -22.48 -0.24 -6.92
N GLY A 83 -21.49 -1.13 -7.05
CA GLY A 83 -20.92 -1.58 -8.33
C GLY A 83 -19.97 -0.59 -8.98
N GLY A 84 -19.46 0.39 -8.23
CA GLY A 84 -18.38 1.27 -8.66
C GLY A 84 -17.00 0.66 -8.42
N HIS A 85 -15.98 1.47 -8.70
CA HIS A 85 -14.57 1.12 -8.56
C HIS A 85 -13.81 2.34 -8.01
N PRO A 86 -13.36 2.31 -6.75
CA PRO A 86 -12.54 3.38 -6.18
C PRO A 86 -11.31 3.68 -7.03
N ARG A 87 -11.08 4.96 -7.30
CA ARG A 87 -9.86 5.45 -7.95
C ARG A 87 -9.10 6.35 -6.99
N LEU A 88 -7.88 5.96 -6.65
CA LEU A 88 -6.99 6.71 -5.75
C LEU A 88 -5.69 7.09 -6.46
N ASP A 89 -5.27 6.31 -7.46
CA ASP A 89 -4.00 6.47 -8.13
C ASP A 89 -4.09 7.32 -9.41
N THR A 90 -4.73 8.48 -9.31
CA THR A 90 -5.00 9.35 -10.46
C THR A 90 -4.47 10.77 -10.22
N PRO A 91 -4.11 11.52 -11.28
CA PRO A 91 -3.67 12.90 -11.12
C PRO A 91 -4.75 13.80 -10.50
N GLN A 92 -6.03 13.44 -10.63
CA GLN A 92 -7.16 14.16 -10.03
C GLN A 92 -7.20 14.06 -8.50
N MET A 93 -6.68 12.98 -7.91
CA MET A 93 -6.58 12.84 -6.45
C MET A 93 -5.51 13.76 -5.85
N LEU A 94 -4.49 14.11 -6.65
CA LEU A 94 -3.32 14.87 -6.23
C LEU A 94 -3.06 16.16 -7.03
N PRO A 95 -4.03 17.10 -7.14
CA PRO A 95 -3.71 18.43 -7.61
C PRO A 95 -2.68 19.11 -6.69
N PRO A 96 -1.77 19.95 -7.26
CA PRO A 96 -0.73 20.63 -6.50
C PRO A 96 -1.29 21.53 -5.39
N HIS A 97 -0.54 21.65 -4.29
CA HIS A 97 -0.86 22.59 -3.22
C HIS A 97 -0.20 23.97 -3.46
N PRO A 98 -0.80 25.07 -2.97
CA PRO A 98 -2.10 25.12 -2.30
C PRO A 98 -3.28 24.94 -3.28
N ARG A 99 -4.40 24.42 -2.78
CA ARG A 99 -5.59 24.11 -3.60
C ARG A 99 -6.88 24.32 -2.80
N PRO A 100 -8.03 24.61 -3.43
CA PRO A 100 -9.30 24.59 -2.70
C PRO A 100 -9.66 23.17 -2.22
N LEU A 101 -10.47 23.08 -1.16
CA LEU A 101 -11.10 21.82 -0.74
C LEU A 101 -11.99 21.29 -1.89
N PRO A 102 -11.77 20.06 -2.40
CA PRO A 102 -12.63 19.51 -3.44
C PRO A 102 -14.02 19.20 -2.87
N HIS A 103 -15.07 19.49 -3.64
CA HIS A 103 -16.46 19.14 -3.30
C HIS A 103 -16.98 19.66 -1.95
N GLY A 104 -16.31 20.67 -1.36
CA GLY A 104 -16.72 21.36 -0.13
C GLY A 104 -16.59 22.89 -0.27
N ASP A 105 -16.33 23.60 0.85
CA ASP A 105 -16.15 25.06 0.87
C ASP A 105 -15.01 25.49 -0.07
N ARG A 106 -15.37 26.01 -1.25
CA ARG A 106 -14.41 26.47 -2.26
C ARG A 106 -13.58 27.68 -1.83
N SER A 107 -13.98 28.37 -0.76
CA SER A 107 -13.21 29.46 -0.17
C SER A 107 -12.12 28.97 0.80
N LEU A 108 -12.11 27.68 1.16
CA LEU A 108 -11.10 27.06 1.98
C LEU A 108 -9.94 26.57 1.13
N GLU A 109 -8.78 27.20 1.30
CA GLU A 109 -7.52 26.78 0.67
C GLU A 109 -6.78 25.79 1.59
N LEU A 110 -6.52 24.59 1.06
CA LEU A 110 -5.66 23.58 1.64
C LEU A 110 -4.20 23.90 1.33
N SER A 111 -3.42 24.19 2.37
CA SER A 111 -1.99 24.43 2.31
C SER A 111 -1.22 23.37 3.09
N LEU A 112 -0.01 23.05 2.63
CA LEU A 112 0.97 22.24 3.36
C LEU A 112 1.78 23.15 4.27
N VAL A 113 1.47 23.11 5.57
CA VAL A 113 2.11 23.95 6.60
C VAL A 113 2.49 23.11 7.81
N PRO A 114 3.53 23.50 8.58
CA PRO A 114 3.81 22.86 9.86
C PRO A 114 2.68 23.16 10.86
N PHE A 115 2.67 22.42 11.96
CA PHE A 115 1.71 22.62 13.05
C PHE A 115 1.85 24.04 13.60
N GLY A 116 0.72 24.70 13.85
CA GLY A 116 0.70 26.07 14.36
C GLY A 116 -0.67 26.70 14.17
N ALA A 117 -0.75 28.02 14.35
CA ALA A 117 -2.00 28.75 14.25
C ALA A 117 -2.65 28.66 12.85
N GLU A 118 -1.86 28.73 11.77
CA GLU A 118 -2.36 28.59 10.39
C GLU A 118 -2.94 27.19 10.15
N ALA A 119 -2.23 26.13 10.57
CA ALA A 119 -2.70 24.75 10.44
C ALA A 119 -4.00 24.52 11.24
N LEU A 120 -4.04 24.93 12.52
CA LEU A 120 -5.22 24.75 13.36
C LEU A 120 -6.45 25.51 12.84
N GLU A 121 -6.27 26.72 12.31
CA GLU A 121 -7.38 27.46 11.72
C GLU A 121 -7.92 26.77 10.46
N MET A 122 -7.02 26.24 9.61
CA MET A 122 -7.42 25.45 8.46
C MET A 122 -8.17 24.19 8.88
N PHE A 123 -7.68 23.45 9.88
CA PHE A 123 -8.30 22.21 10.37
C PHE A 123 -9.71 22.47 10.94
N LEU A 124 -9.87 23.53 11.73
CA LEU A 124 -11.18 23.93 12.25
C LEU A 124 -12.17 24.31 11.16
N ARG A 125 -11.70 24.84 10.02
CA ARG A 125 -12.55 25.14 8.87
C ARG A 125 -12.90 23.90 8.06
N ILE A 126 -12.00 22.92 7.97
CA ILE A 126 -12.27 21.63 7.33
C ILE A 126 -13.40 20.93 8.08
N GLU A 127 -13.24 20.79 9.39
CA GLU A 127 -14.15 20.01 10.25
C GLU A 127 -15.37 20.79 10.73
N GLN A 128 -15.61 21.99 10.20
CA GLN A 128 -16.68 22.85 10.72
C GLN A 128 -18.04 22.16 10.58
N PRO A 129 -18.79 21.94 11.69
CA PRO A 129 -20.06 21.23 11.63
C PRO A 129 -21.12 21.98 10.81
N ALA A 130 -21.96 21.23 10.09
CA ALA A 130 -23.10 21.80 9.36
C ALA A 130 -24.06 22.57 10.28
N PRO A 131 -24.57 23.75 9.87
CA PRO A 131 -25.61 24.45 10.63
C PRO A 131 -26.86 23.57 10.82
N PRO A 132 -27.55 23.65 11.97
CA PRO A 132 -28.77 22.88 12.20
C PRO A 132 -29.84 23.17 11.15
N GLY A 133 -30.28 22.15 10.41
CA GLY A 133 -31.31 22.25 9.38
C GLY A 133 -30.82 22.69 8.01
N ALA A 134 -29.51 22.83 7.79
CA ALA A 134 -28.96 23.13 6.48
C ALA A 134 -29.35 22.02 5.47
N ALA A 135 -29.87 22.43 4.32
CA ALA A 135 -30.25 21.50 3.26
C ALA A 135 -28.99 20.89 2.63
N ALA A 136 -29.11 19.68 2.09
CA ALA A 136 -28.14 19.16 1.15
C ALA A 136 -28.16 20.07 -0.08
N GLU A 137 -27.04 20.75 -0.33
CA GLU A 137 -26.85 21.53 -1.55
C GLU A 137 -26.41 20.59 -2.69
N GLY A 138 -26.45 21.04 -3.95
CA GLY A 138 -25.94 20.23 -5.07
C GLY A 138 -24.40 20.23 -5.07
N ASP A 139 -23.77 20.61 -6.18
CA ASP A 139 -22.30 20.58 -6.34
C ASP A 139 -21.51 21.69 -5.57
N GLY A 140 -22.12 22.27 -4.54
CA GLY A 140 -21.64 23.46 -3.82
C GLY A 140 -21.78 23.33 -2.30
N TYR A 141 -21.47 22.15 -1.76
CA TYR A 141 -21.57 21.88 -0.32
C TYR A 141 -20.70 22.85 0.49
N GLU A 142 -21.28 23.45 1.54
CA GLU A 142 -20.54 24.33 2.46
C GLU A 142 -19.85 23.53 3.57
N THR A 143 -20.33 22.32 3.86
CA THR A 143 -19.83 21.44 4.93
C THR A 143 -19.83 19.96 4.53
N ILE A 144 -18.98 19.17 5.18
CA ILE A 144 -18.83 17.72 4.94
C ILE A 144 -20.14 16.97 5.29
N GLY A 145 -20.85 17.37 6.34
CA GLY A 145 -22.13 16.77 6.73
C GLY A 145 -23.25 17.01 5.71
N GLN A 146 -23.28 18.16 5.03
CA GLN A 146 -24.24 18.38 3.92
C GLN A 146 -23.95 17.43 2.75
N PHE A 147 -22.67 17.21 2.45
CA PHE A 147 -22.22 16.32 1.40
C PHE A 147 -22.67 14.87 1.66
N TYR A 148 -22.40 14.34 2.86
CA TYR A 148 -22.81 12.98 3.21
C TYR A 148 -24.34 12.82 3.36
N ALA A 149 -25.05 13.87 3.83
CA ALA A 149 -26.51 13.87 3.85
C ALA A 149 -27.12 13.75 2.44
N ALA A 150 -26.48 14.31 1.41
CA ALA A 150 -26.91 14.15 0.03
C ALA A 150 -26.76 12.69 -0.44
N ILE A 151 -25.62 12.05 -0.13
CA ILE A 151 -25.36 10.64 -0.43
C ILE A 151 -26.39 9.74 0.25
N GLU A 152 -26.67 9.98 1.53
CA GLU A 152 -27.69 9.25 2.28
C GLU A 152 -29.07 9.33 1.60
N GLN A 153 -29.51 10.55 1.26
CA GLN A 153 -30.78 10.77 0.57
C GLN A 153 -30.83 10.08 -0.80
N GLY A 154 -29.72 10.12 -1.54
CA GLY A 154 -29.56 9.45 -2.82
C GLY A 154 -29.69 7.92 -2.71
N LEU A 155 -29.02 7.32 -1.72
CA LEU A 155 -29.12 5.88 -1.44
C LEU A 155 -30.54 5.45 -1.13
N ARG A 156 -31.22 6.16 -0.22
CA ARG A 156 -32.63 5.88 0.15
C ARG A 156 -33.54 5.98 -1.07
N LEU A 157 -33.44 7.07 -1.83
CA LEU A 157 -34.23 7.30 -3.04
C LEU A 157 -34.04 6.19 -4.08
N LEU A 158 -32.79 5.78 -4.31
CA LEU A 158 -32.46 4.74 -5.29
C LEU A 158 -32.93 3.37 -4.82
N CYS A 159 -32.83 3.06 -3.53
CA CYS A 159 -33.34 1.81 -2.97
C CYS A 159 -34.86 1.73 -3.08
N ASP A 160 -35.57 2.81 -2.77
CA ASP A 160 -37.03 2.89 -2.92
C ASP A 160 -37.47 2.70 -4.38
N ARG A 161 -36.71 3.22 -5.34
CA ARG A 161 -37.08 3.23 -6.76
C ARG A 161 -36.64 1.97 -7.53
N LEU A 162 -35.44 1.45 -7.25
CA LEU A 162 -34.81 0.35 -8.00
C LEU A 162 -34.84 -0.98 -7.23
N GLY A 163 -35.03 -0.93 -5.92
CA GLY A 163 -34.84 -2.05 -5.01
C GLY A 163 -33.38 -2.16 -4.56
N GLU A 164 -33.18 -2.52 -3.30
CA GLU A 164 -31.88 -2.60 -2.63
C GLU A 164 -30.87 -3.48 -3.40
N ARG A 165 -31.28 -4.67 -3.86
CA ARG A 165 -30.40 -5.58 -4.62
C ARG A 165 -29.91 -5.00 -5.94
N ALA A 166 -30.66 -4.07 -6.54
CA ALA A 166 -30.25 -3.42 -7.78
C ALA A 166 -29.27 -2.26 -7.51
N VAL A 167 -29.37 -1.63 -6.34
CA VAL A 167 -28.45 -0.59 -5.89
C VAL A 167 -27.13 -1.21 -5.43
N PHE A 168 -27.20 -2.18 -4.53
CA PHE A 168 -26.06 -2.90 -3.98
C PHE A 168 -25.68 -4.09 -4.87
N CYS A 169 -25.28 -3.78 -6.11
CA CYS A 169 -24.93 -4.76 -7.14
C CYS A 169 -23.43 -5.09 -7.21
N GLY A 170 -22.62 -4.55 -6.30
CA GLY A 170 -21.17 -4.74 -6.23
C GLY A 170 -20.74 -6.17 -5.90
N ASP A 171 -19.47 -6.48 -6.19
CA ASP A 171 -18.86 -7.76 -5.82
C ASP A 171 -18.49 -7.76 -4.33
N PRO A 172 -19.10 -8.62 -3.48
CA PRO A 172 -18.78 -8.70 -2.07
C PRO A 172 -17.31 -9.02 -1.77
N ALA A 173 -16.58 -9.66 -2.71
CA ALA A 173 -15.17 -9.97 -2.55
C ALA A 173 -14.26 -8.72 -2.55
N ARG A 174 -14.79 -7.55 -2.97
CA ARG A 174 -14.08 -6.27 -2.92
C ARG A 174 -14.27 -5.49 -1.62
N GLN A 175 -15.17 -5.93 -0.76
CA GLN A 175 -15.37 -5.30 0.55
C GLN A 175 -14.17 -5.55 1.44
N VAL A 176 -13.65 -4.48 2.03
CA VAL A 176 -12.63 -4.57 3.06
C VAL A 176 -13.31 -4.71 4.41
N ASN A 177 -12.78 -5.55 5.29
CA ASN A 177 -13.30 -5.78 6.64
C ASN A 177 -12.32 -5.34 7.75
N ALA A 178 -12.87 -5.21 8.96
CA ALA A 178 -12.17 -4.76 10.18
C ALA A 178 -10.88 -5.53 10.53
N GLY A 179 -10.68 -6.77 10.05
CA GLY A 179 -9.47 -7.54 10.33
C GLY A 179 -8.18 -6.87 9.83
N HIS A 180 -8.28 -6.01 8.82
CA HIS A 180 -7.13 -5.29 8.23
C HIS A 180 -6.79 -3.99 8.98
N PHE A 181 -7.73 -3.47 9.78
CA PHE A 181 -7.61 -2.23 10.55
C PHE A 181 -7.71 -2.47 12.06
N GLY A 182 -7.57 -3.72 12.54
CA GLY A 182 -7.81 -4.09 13.95
C GLY A 182 -6.87 -3.45 14.98
N HIS A 183 -5.88 -2.68 14.52
CA HIS A 183 -4.97 -1.87 15.36
C HIS A 183 -5.24 -0.36 15.28
N THR A 184 -6.18 0.07 14.44
CA THR A 184 -6.65 1.46 14.31
C THR A 184 -8.07 1.56 14.85
N ALA A 185 -8.40 2.69 15.46
CA ALA A 185 -9.47 2.88 16.45
C ALA A 185 -10.93 2.67 16.00
N GLY A 186 -11.18 2.17 14.79
CA GLY A 186 -12.53 2.07 14.26
C GLY A 186 -12.79 0.73 13.57
N ARG A 187 -14.04 0.29 13.65
CA ARG A 187 -14.49 -0.92 12.99
C ARG A 187 -14.87 -0.60 11.55
N LEU A 188 -14.03 -0.99 10.59
CA LEU A 188 -14.37 -0.88 9.18
C LEU A 188 -15.61 -1.75 8.86
N ILE A 189 -16.63 -1.13 8.28
CA ILE A 189 -17.91 -1.75 7.96
C ILE A 189 -17.88 -2.24 6.51
N ALA A 190 -18.08 -3.53 6.31
CA ALA A 190 -18.37 -4.09 4.99
C ALA A 190 -19.82 -3.74 4.64
N VAL A 191 -20.03 -3.19 3.44
CA VAL A 191 -21.34 -2.73 2.97
C VAL A 191 -21.94 -3.79 2.06
N ASP A 192 -23.05 -4.39 2.49
CA ASP A 192 -23.80 -5.43 1.77
C ASP A 192 -25.26 -5.04 1.49
N GLY A 193 -25.71 -3.90 2.00
CA GLY A 193 -27.08 -3.40 1.87
C GLY A 193 -27.26 -1.99 2.44
N LEU A 194 -28.50 -1.49 2.41
CA LEU A 194 -28.83 -0.12 2.81
C LEU A 194 -28.50 0.13 4.28
N ASP A 195 -28.86 -0.79 5.18
CA ASP A 195 -28.60 -0.63 6.61
C ASP A 195 -27.10 -0.51 6.92
N SER A 196 -26.28 -1.38 6.30
CA SER A 196 -24.81 -1.31 6.44
C SER A 196 -24.20 -0.05 5.82
N ALA A 197 -24.80 0.46 4.72
CA ALA A 197 -24.36 1.69 4.07
C ALA A 197 -24.68 2.92 4.93
N LEU A 198 -25.86 2.96 5.53
CA LEU A 198 -26.27 4.02 6.45
C LEU A 198 -25.39 4.03 7.69
N ALA A 199 -25.07 2.86 8.26
CA ALA A 199 -24.13 2.76 9.38
C ALA A 199 -22.72 3.24 9.02
N ALA A 200 -22.24 2.98 7.79
CA ALA A 200 -20.96 3.50 7.33
C ALA A 200 -20.96 5.03 7.17
N LEU A 201 -22.05 5.61 6.66
CA LEU A 201 -22.20 7.07 6.53
C LEU A 201 -22.33 7.76 7.88
N GLU A 202 -23.15 7.21 8.78
CA GLU A 202 -23.31 7.68 10.16
C GLU A 202 -21.94 7.73 10.82
N LYS A 203 -21.15 6.66 10.70
CA LYS A 203 -19.80 6.60 11.27
C LYS A 203 -18.89 7.75 10.82
N ILE A 204 -18.87 8.06 9.52
CA ILE A 204 -18.06 9.15 8.96
C ILE A 204 -18.50 10.51 9.52
N VAL A 205 -19.82 10.75 9.54
CA VAL A 205 -20.38 12.03 10.01
C VAL A 205 -20.21 12.21 11.51
N GLU A 206 -20.40 11.15 12.30
CA GLU A 206 -20.26 11.20 13.77
C GLU A 206 -18.83 11.56 14.19
N GLN A 207 -17.82 10.98 13.54
CA GLN A 207 -16.41 11.24 13.85
C GLN A 207 -15.98 12.68 13.46
N GLY A 208 -16.43 13.16 12.29
CA GLY A 208 -16.15 14.54 11.85
C GLY A 208 -16.91 15.61 12.65
N GLU A 209 -18.24 15.49 12.74
CA GLU A 209 -19.15 16.54 13.23
C GLU A 209 -19.83 16.26 14.59
N GLY A 210 -19.86 15.00 15.07
CA GLY A 210 -20.48 14.56 16.33
C GLY A 210 -21.82 13.81 16.19
N ILE A 211 -22.23 13.06 17.23
CA ILE A 211 -23.42 12.16 17.26
C ILE A 211 -24.74 12.88 16.99
N ALA A 212 -24.88 14.10 17.50
CA ALA A 212 -26.10 14.89 17.36
C ALA A 212 -25.74 16.36 17.19
N ARG A 213 -26.48 17.06 16.31
CA ARG A 213 -26.34 18.51 16.11
C ARG A 213 -26.47 19.25 17.44
N GLY A 214 -25.33 19.68 18.01
CA GLY A 214 -25.24 20.37 19.30
C GLY A 214 -24.52 19.60 20.42
N GLU A 215 -24.04 18.38 20.16
CA GLU A 215 -23.15 17.63 21.06
C GLU A 215 -21.70 17.72 20.57
N VAL A 216 -20.75 17.55 21.50
CA VAL A 216 -19.30 17.56 21.18
C VAL A 216 -18.74 16.16 20.98
N TRP A 217 -19.46 15.13 21.41
CA TRP A 217 -19.02 13.74 21.45
C TRP A 217 -19.31 13.03 20.13
N ASP A 218 -18.43 12.11 19.73
CA ASP A 218 -18.57 11.28 18.52
C ASP A 218 -19.06 9.85 18.81
N GLY A 219 -19.14 9.47 20.09
CA GLY A 219 -19.67 8.19 20.54
C GLY A 219 -18.62 7.08 20.61
N ASP A 220 -17.38 7.38 20.27
CA ASP A 220 -16.24 6.49 20.36
C ASP A 220 -15.47 6.63 21.67
N GLN A 221 -14.56 5.69 21.89
CA GLN A 221 -13.54 5.77 22.91
C GLN A 221 -12.22 6.25 22.30
N ASP A 222 -11.51 7.08 23.05
CA ASP A 222 -10.21 7.61 22.66
C ASP A 222 -9.23 6.47 22.31
N VAL A 223 -8.63 6.58 21.13
CA VAL A 223 -7.69 5.62 20.55
C VAL A 223 -6.52 5.28 21.47
N PHE A 224 -6.01 6.29 22.16
CA PHE A 224 -4.81 6.23 22.99
C PHE A 224 -5.16 6.06 24.47
N HIS A 225 -6.37 6.48 24.87
CA HIS A 225 -6.90 6.41 26.23
C HIS A 225 -8.32 5.82 26.25
N PRO A 226 -8.50 4.48 26.07
CA PRO A 226 -9.82 3.86 25.91
C PRO A 226 -10.78 4.06 27.09
N GLU A 227 -10.29 4.54 28.23
CA GLU A 227 -11.13 4.95 29.36
C GLU A 227 -11.86 6.28 29.17
N ARG A 228 -11.58 7.01 28.09
CA ARG A 228 -12.14 8.34 27.78
C ARG A 228 -13.10 8.23 26.59
N ASP A 229 -14.17 9.02 26.65
CA ASP A 229 -15.00 9.25 25.46
C ASP A 229 -14.27 10.25 24.55
N GLU A 230 -14.43 10.10 23.24
CA GLU A 230 -13.81 10.97 22.26
C GLU A 230 -14.78 12.06 21.78
N VAL A 231 -14.25 13.24 21.49
CA VAL A 231 -15.00 14.36 20.90
C VAL A 231 -14.78 14.36 19.39
N ALA A 232 -15.74 14.86 18.61
CA ALA A 232 -15.60 14.93 17.16
C ALA A 232 -14.40 15.81 16.74
N HIS A 233 -13.90 15.63 15.51
CA HIS A 233 -12.64 16.20 15.04
C HIS A 233 -12.52 17.70 15.25
N TYR A 234 -13.57 18.45 14.92
CA TYR A 234 -13.63 19.90 15.15
C TYR A 234 -13.31 20.28 16.59
N TYR A 235 -13.89 19.56 17.54
CA TYR A 235 -13.72 19.84 18.96
C TYR A 235 -12.33 19.41 19.43
N ARG A 236 -11.74 18.32 18.90
CA ARG A 236 -10.34 17.95 19.21
C ARG A 236 -9.38 19.05 18.80
N PHE A 237 -9.54 19.62 17.60
CA PHE A 237 -8.73 20.76 17.17
C PHE A 237 -9.00 22.02 18.01
N GLN A 238 -10.24 22.19 18.47
CA GLN A 238 -10.59 23.27 19.39
C GLN A 238 -9.91 23.11 20.75
N GLU A 239 -9.74 21.88 21.26
CA GLU A 239 -8.99 21.62 22.49
C GLU A 239 -7.53 22.07 22.37
N LEU A 240 -6.87 21.79 21.24
CA LEU A 240 -5.51 22.27 20.96
C LEU A 240 -5.44 23.80 20.86
N LYS A 241 -6.43 24.43 20.21
CA LYS A 241 -6.49 25.89 20.05
C LYS A 241 -6.74 26.60 21.38
N LEU A 242 -7.57 26.04 22.25
CA LEU A 242 -7.94 26.62 23.55
C LEU A 242 -7.03 26.15 24.70
N GLY A 243 -6.17 25.15 24.46
CA GLY A 243 -5.27 24.57 25.47
C GLY A 243 -6.03 23.85 26.59
N ARG A 244 -7.16 23.21 26.27
CA ARG A 244 -8.02 22.56 27.28
C ARG A 244 -8.94 21.50 26.68
N ARG A 245 -9.08 20.36 27.36
CA ARG A 245 -9.95 19.24 26.99
C ARG A 245 -11.42 19.50 27.34
N TYR A 246 -12.32 18.93 26.54
CA TYR A 246 -13.73 18.79 26.89
C TYR A 246 -13.90 17.73 27.99
N ARG A 247 -14.96 17.88 28.78
CA ARG A 247 -15.42 16.85 29.72
C ARG A 247 -16.93 16.73 29.67
N ARG A 248 -17.47 15.58 30.11
CA ARG A 248 -18.93 15.35 30.12
C ARG A 248 -19.68 16.53 30.77
N GLY A 249 -20.68 17.04 30.07
CA GLY A 249 -21.46 18.22 30.47
C GLY A 249 -21.04 19.52 29.76
N ASP A 250 -19.87 19.55 29.12
CA ASP A 250 -19.52 20.62 28.19
C ASP A 250 -20.36 20.52 26.91
N THR A 251 -20.59 21.66 26.28
CA THR A 251 -21.36 21.85 25.04
C THR A 251 -20.56 22.71 24.07
N PRO A 252 -20.94 22.76 22.78
CA PRO A 252 -20.28 23.64 21.82
C PRO A 252 -20.30 25.11 22.26
N GLN A 253 -21.34 25.54 23.00
CA GLN A 253 -21.49 26.92 23.47
C GLN A 253 -20.69 27.23 24.74
N THR A 254 -20.57 26.27 25.66
CA THR A 254 -19.80 26.47 26.90
C THR A 254 -18.30 26.37 26.68
N GLY A 255 -17.87 25.61 25.67
CA GLY A 255 -16.47 25.28 25.42
C GLY A 255 -15.90 24.28 26.45
N PRO A 256 -14.60 23.95 26.32
CA PRO A 256 -13.96 22.94 27.14
C PRO A 256 -13.67 23.43 28.56
N THR A 257 -14.01 22.63 29.57
CA THR A 257 -13.74 22.93 30.99
C THR A 257 -12.91 21.86 31.71
N GLY A 258 -12.40 20.87 30.97
CA GLY A 258 -11.58 19.76 31.44
C GLY A 258 -10.10 20.12 31.68
N GLU A 259 -9.24 19.11 31.54
CA GLU A 259 -7.78 19.21 31.79
C GLU A 259 -7.10 20.17 30.82
N ALA A 260 -6.02 20.83 31.27
CA ALA A 260 -5.26 21.74 30.41
C ALA A 260 -4.39 20.94 29.44
N ILE A 261 -4.33 21.38 28.19
CA ILE A 261 -3.43 20.86 27.16
C ILE A 261 -2.30 21.87 26.95
N SER A 262 -1.06 21.39 26.87
CA SER A 262 0.09 22.24 26.55
C SER A 262 0.66 21.92 25.19
N VAL A 263 0.91 22.97 24.39
CA VAL A 263 1.62 22.87 23.12
C VAL A 263 2.84 23.78 23.16
N ASP A 264 4.00 23.17 22.96
CA ASP A 264 5.29 23.82 22.83
C ASP A 264 5.61 24.09 21.36
N LEU A 265 5.19 25.28 20.90
CA LEU A 265 5.43 25.74 19.53
C LEU A 265 6.91 25.89 19.19
N ALA A 266 7.80 26.07 20.17
CA ALA A 266 9.24 26.09 19.93
C ALA A 266 9.81 24.70 19.64
N GLY A 267 9.02 23.63 19.81
CA GLY A 267 9.33 22.25 19.41
C GLY A 267 8.78 21.85 18.05
N VAL A 268 8.08 22.74 17.36
CA VAL A 268 7.63 22.49 16.00
C VAL A 268 8.76 22.75 15.02
N ARG A 269 8.97 21.83 14.09
CA ARG A 269 9.96 21.97 13.02
C ARG A 269 9.48 23.03 12.02
N PRO A 270 10.35 23.99 11.63
CA PRO A 270 9.97 25.10 10.77
C PRO A 270 9.90 24.68 9.29
N MET A 271 9.02 23.74 8.95
CA MET A 271 8.85 23.26 7.58
C MET A 271 8.49 24.42 6.64
N ARG A 272 9.13 24.49 5.48
CA ARG A 272 8.78 25.40 4.38
C ARG A 272 7.30 25.25 4.04
N ARG A 273 6.61 26.38 3.87
CA ARG A 273 5.20 26.41 3.41
C ARG A 273 5.09 25.97 1.96
N ASN A 274 4.13 25.08 1.67
CA ASN A 274 3.84 24.56 0.32
C ASN A 274 5.10 24.17 -0.47
N PRO A 275 5.96 23.28 0.07
CA PRO A 275 7.21 22.93 -0.57
C PRO A 275 6.95 22.18 -1.88
N ARG A 276 7.76 22.45 -2.90
CA ARG A 276 7.71 21.75 -4.20
C ARG A 276 9.11 21.29 -4.61
N PRO A 277 9.26 20.17 -5.34
CA PRO A 277 10.55 19.74 -5.86
C PRO A 277 11.23 20.81 -6.73
N ALA A 278 10.43 21.58 -7.47
CA ALA A 278 10.91 22.68 -8.31
C ALA A 278 11.52 23.85 -7.53
N ASP A 279 11.33 23.93 -6.22
CA ASP A 279 11.96 24.95 -5.37
C ASP A 279 13.46 24.62 -5.13
N HIS A 280 13.91 23.39 -5.44
CA HIS A 280 15.27 22.93 -5.21
C HIS A 280 15.96 22.51 -6.52
N ALA A 281 17.27 22.68 -6.60
CA ALA A 281 18.02 22.30 -7.80
C ALA A 281 17.91 20.78 -8.06
N PRO A 282 17.67 20.34 -9.31
CA PRO A 282 17.65 18.92 -9.67
C PRO A 282 18.91 18.18 -9.22
N GLY A 283 18.73 17.03 -8.56
CA GLY A 283 19.83 16.23 -8.01
C GLY A 283 20.40 16.73 -6.68
N SER A 284 19.88 17.82 -6.12
CA SER A 284 20.15 18.18 -4.72
C SER A 284 19.61 17.10 -3.77
N ALA A 285 20.14 17.06 -2.54
CA ALA A 285 19.70 16.09 -1.54
C ALA A 285 18.20 16.25 -1.21
N ILE A 286 17.70 17.48 -1.12
CA ILE A 286 16.28 17.77 -0.85
C ILE A 286 15.42 17.32 -2.03
N HIS A 287 15.74 17.73 -3.25
CA HIS A 287 15.00 17.32 -4.46
C HIS A 287 14.93 15.79 -4.57
N THR A 288 16.04 15.09 -4.35
CA THR A 288 16.10 13.61 -4.41
C THR A 288 15.20 12.97 -3.34
N ALA A 289 15.19 13.53 -2.12
CA ALA A 289 14.35 13.03 -1.03
C ALA A 289 12.85 13.32 -1.27
N GLN A 290 12.51 14.46 -1.86
CA GLN A 290 11.13 14.80 -2.23
C GLN A 290 10.62 13.94 -3.38
N ASP A 291 11.46 13.69 -4.40
CA ASP A 291 11.12 12.76 -5.47
C ASP A 291 10.81 11.36 -4.91
N GLU A 292 11.68 10.85 -4.03
CA GLU A 292 11.49 9.54 -3.40
C GLU A 292 10.20 9.50 -2.55
N PHE A 293 9.91 10.59 -1.82
CA PHE A 293 8.66 10.73 -1.07
C PHE A 293 7.44 10.68 -1.99
N ASN A 294 7.43 11.44 -3.08
CA ASN A 294 6.31 11.49 -4.03
C ASN A 294 6.07 10.14 -4.71
N HIS A 295 7.15 9.42 -5.05
CA HIS A 295 7.04 8.04 -5.52
C HIS A 295 6.35 7.20 -4.44
N THR A 296 6.93 7.14 -3.23
CA THR A 296 6.42 6.33 -2.13
C THR A 296 4.95 6.60 -1.84
N TYR A 297 4.53 7.86 -1.88
CA TYR A 297 3.14 8.24 -1.70
C TYR A 297 2.22 7.72 -2.82
N CYS A 298 2.62 7.86 -4.09
CA CYS A 298 1.89 7.26 -5.20
C CYS A 298 1.84 5.72 -5.11
N ALA A 299 2.86 5.08 -4.53
CA ALA A 299 2.83 3.65 -4.24
C ALA A 299 1.76 3.31 -3.20
N VAL A 300 1.60 4.12 -2.14
CA VAL A 300 0.53 3.97 -1.16
C VAL A 300 -0.83 4.08 -1.85
N LEU A 301 -1.07 5.12 -2.66
CA LEU A 301 -2.34 5.30 -3.37
C LEU A 301 -2.64 4.13 -4.32
N HIS A 302 -1.64 3.67 -5.07
CA HIS A 302 -1.77 2.50 -5.93
C HIS A 302 -2.12 1.24 -5.13
N LEU A 303 -1.43 0.97 -4.02
CA LEU A 303 -1.71 -0.20 -3.18
C LEU A 303 -3.10 -0.14 -2.55
N LEU A 304 -3.54 1.04 -2.09
CA LEU A 304 -4.90 1.25 -1.58
C LEU A 304 -5.94 1.03 -2.68
N GLU A 305 -5.72 1.56 -3.88
CA GLU A 305 -6.60 1.35 -5.03
C GLU A 305 -6.73 -0.14 -5.37
N GLN A 306 -5.62 -0.89 -5.44
CA GLN A 306 -5.66 -2.33 -5.67
C GLN A 306 -6.39 -3.05 -4.53
N ALA A 307 -6.17 -2.63 -3.29
CA ALA A 307 -6.79 -3.25 -2.15
C ALA A 307 -8.31 -3.09 -2.14
N PHE A 308 -8.79 -1.88 -2.41
CA PHE A 308 -10.21 -1.59 -2.53
C PHE A 308 -10.85 -2.20 -3.80
N ASN A 309 -10.06 -2.55 -4.83
CA ASN A 309 -10.59 -3.14 -6.06
C ASN A 309 -10.42 -4.68 -6.14
N GLY A 310 -10.42 -5.36 -4.99
CA GLY A 310 -10.46 -6.83 -4.94
C GLY A 310 -9.14 -7.50 -4.57
N SER A 311 -8.20 -6.75 -3.98
CA SER A 311 -6.99 -7.31 -3.36
C SER A 311 -6.82 -6.91 -1.88
N PRO A 312 -7.83 -7.11 -1.00
CA PRO A 312 -7.89 -6.53 0.35
C PRO A 312 -6.66 -6.81 1.22
N LYS A 313 -5.96 -7.93 1.00
CA LYS A 313 -4.72 -8.27 1.72
C LYS A 313 -3.59 -7.26 1.49
N LEU A 314 -3.64 -6.48 0.40
CA LEU A 314 -2.67 -5.43 0.12
C LEU A 314 -2.77 -4.23 1.08
N LEU A 315 -3.84 -4.11 1.88
CA LEU A 315 -3.91 -3.06 2.90
C LEU A 315 -2.78 -3.13 3.90
N ALA A 316 -2.42 -4.33 4.37
CA ALA A 316 -1.29 -4.48 5.30
C ALA A 316 0.04 -4.03 4.66
N VAL A 317 0.17 -4.17 3.34
CA VAL A 317 1.32 -3.68 2.57
C VAL A 317 1.26 -2.16 2.42
N ALA A 318 0.09 -1.60 2.15
CA ALA A 318 -0.12 -0.15 2.10
C ALA A 318 0.22 0.51 3.44
N THR A 319 -0.28 -0.03 4.56
CA THR A 319 0.04 0.41 5.93
C THR A 319 1.54 0.30 6.22
N GLY A 320 2.18 -0.82 5.83
CA GLY A 320 3.63 -0.94 5.91
C GLY A 320 4.37 0.17 5.16
N THR A 321 3.89 0.50 3.96
CA THR A 321 4.45 1.57 3.12
C THR A 321 4.21 2.97 3.73
N MET A 322 3.10 3.18 4.44
CA MET A 322 2.84 4.43 5.17
C MET A 322 3.85 4.70 6.29
N TYR A 323 4.37 3.66 6.96
CA TYR A 323 5.48 3.85 7.93
C TYR A 323 6.78 4.33 7.25
N ALA A 324 7.08 3.81 6.06
CA ALA A 324 8.23 4.30 5.28
C ALA A 324 8.02 5.76 4.84
N LEU A 325 6.80 6.10 4.40
CA LEU A 325 6.40 7.46 4.07
C LEU A 325 6.59 8.43 5.26
N LYS A 326 6.17 8.03 6.47
CA LYS A 326 6.40 8.77 7.71
C LYS A 326 7.89 9.04 7.93
N ALA A 327 8.73 8.01 7.81
CA ALA A 327 10.17 8.15 8.01
C ALA A 327 10.80 9.13 6.99
N GLN A 328 10.37 9.08 5.73
CA GLN A 328 10.80 9.99 4.67
C GLN A 328 10.36 11.44 4.94
N ALA A 329 9.10 11.67 5.31
CA ALA A 329 8.61 13.01 5.66
C ALA A 329 9.38 13.60 6.86
N GLN A 330 9.58 12.81 7.91
CA GLN A 330 10.35 13.24 9.07
C GLN A 330 11.83 13.48 8.74
N ALA A 331 12.40 12.78 7.76
CA ALA A 331 13.74 13.03 7.27
C ALA A 331 13.81 14.37 6.51
N LEU A 332 12.87 14.62 5.59
CA LEU A 332 12.75 15.91 4.90
C LEU A 332 12.68 17.07 5.88
N MET A 333 11.83 16.97 6.91
CA MET A 333 11.67 18.01 7.93
C MET A 333 12.88 18.20 8.86
N ARG A 334 13.95 17.37 8.75
CA ARG A 334 15.26 17.60 9.40
C ARG A 334 16.28 18.24 8.46
N MET A 335 16.03 18.27 7.15
CA MET A 335 16.95 18.83 6.18
C MET A 335 16.82 20.36 6.21
N PRO A 336 17.89 21.10 6.56
CA PRO A 336 17.86 22.56 6.50
C PRO A 336 17.60 23.02 5.08
N ASP A 337 16.69 23.99 4.94
CA ASP A 337 16.40 24.69 3.70
C ASP A 337 16.75 26.18 3.85
N GLU A 338 16.42 27.00 2.86
CA GLU A 338 16.60 28.45 2.87
C GLU A 338 15.82 29.13 4.01
N ASP A 339 16.25 30.36 4.36
CA ASP A 339 15.58 31.25 5.34
C ASP A 339 15.34 30.66 6.74
N GLY A 340 16.15 29.66 7.14
CA GLY A 340 16.02 29.01 8.44
C GLY A 340 14.84 28.04 8.55
N THR A 341 14.25 27.69 7.41
CA THR A 341 13.22 26.65 7.31
C THR A 341 13.84 25.27 7.13
N THR A 342 13.02 24.23 7.18
CA THR A 342 13.38 22.87 6.75
C THR A 342 12.58 22.44 5.54
N ALA A 343 13.11 21.48 4.78
CA ALA A 343 12.37 20.89 3.67
C ALA A 343 11.10 20.16 4.16
N GLY A 344 10.20 19.85 3.25
CA GLY A 344 8.97 19.16 3.58
C GLY A 344 8.47 18.23 2.47
N PRO A 345 7.53 17.33 2.80
CA PRO A 345 6.83 16.49 1.83
C PRO A 345 6.00 17.35 0.86
N THR A 346 5.96 16.95 -0.41
CA THR A 346 5.36 17.77 -1.48
C THR A 346 4.07 17.18 -2.06
N PHE A 347 3.89 15.86 -1.94
CA PHE A 347 2.70 15.13 -2.39
C PHE A 347 2.35 15.34 -3.87
N GLU A 348 3.36 15.54 -4.73
CA GLU A 348 3.13 15.69 -6.17
C GLU A 348 2.89 14.33 -6.83
N TYR A 349 1.95 14.28 -7.77
CA TYR A 349 1.62 13.07 -8.51
C TYR A 349 2.77 12.66 -9.44
N VAL A 350 3.22 11.42 -9.31
CA VAL A 350 4.15 10.79 -10.26
C VAL A 350 3.32 9.97 -11.23
N ALA A 351 3.35 10.26 -12.53
CA ALA A 351 2.62 9.48 -13.54
C ALA A 351 3.10 8.01 -13.57
N PRO A 352 2.23 7.02 -13.81
CA PRO A 352 2.61 5.61 -13.80
C PRO A 352 3.85 5.31 -14.65
N GLU A 353 3.93 5.84 -15.87
CA GLU A 353 5.06 5.71 -16.80
C GLU A 353 6.40 6.26 -16.25
N LEU A 354 6.36 7.18 -15.29
CA LEU A 354 7.54 7.73 -14.62
C LEU A 354 7.88 6.95 -13.34
N ARG A 355 6.98 6.09 -12.86
CA ARG A 355 7.21 5.30 -11.65
C ARG A 355 8.11 4.12 -11.96
N ARG A 356 9.01 3.89 -11.02
CA ARG A 356 9.96 2.78 -11.05
C ARG A 356 9.28 1.41 -11.14
N TRP A 357 8.02 1.24 -10.71
CA TRP A 357 7.32 -0.06 -10.71
C TRP A 357 6.27 -0.32 -11.80
N SER A 358 5.98 0.63 -12.69
CA SER A 358 4.78 0.53 -13.55
C SER A 358 4.99 -0.12 -14.94
N ALA A 359 6.16 -0.69 -15.24
CA ALA A 359 6.49 -1.06 -16.62
C ALA A 359 5.70 -2.28 -17.17
N GLY A 360 4.92 -2.01 -18.22
CA GLY A 360 4.85 -2.74 -19.50
C GLY A 360 4.03 -4.05 -19.58
N ASP A 361 4.23 -4.97 -18.65
CA ASP A 361 3.72 -6.34 -18.78
C ASP A 361 2.51 -6.60 -17.87
N ARG A 362 1.48 -7.24 -18.41
CA ARG A 362 0.25 -7.60 -17.67
C ARG A 362 0.58 -8.48 -16.46
N GLN A 363 1.48 -9.45 -16.63
CA GLN A 363 1.99 -10.30 -15.56
C GLN A 363 3.44 -9.95 -15.25
N ARG A 364 3.71 -9.54 -14.01
CA ARG A 364 5.04 -9.09 -13.57
C ARG A 364 5.18 -9.16 -12.05
N ILE A 365 6.42 -9.09 -11.58
CA ILE A 365 6.75 -8.96 -10.17
C ILE A 365 7.49 -7.64 -9.96
N VAL A 366 7.08 -6.86 -8.97
CA VAL A 366 7.72 -5.61 -8.57
C VAL A 366 8.34 -5.80 -7.19
N VAL A 367 9.60 -5.41 -7.03
CA VAL A 367 10.23 -5.28 -5.72
C VAL A 367 9.87 -3.91 -5.14
N LEU A 368 9.14 -3.88 -4.03
CA LEU A 368 8.99 -2.64 -3.25
C LEU A 368 10.26 -2.42 -2.41
N ARG A 369 10.76 -1.18 -2.43
CA ARG A 369 11.93 -0.76 -1.62
C ARG A 369 11.66 -1.11 -0.16
N ASP A 370 12.59 -1.85 0.45
CA ASP A 370 12.47 -2.29 1.85
C ASP A 370 11.18 -3.05 2.19
N GLY A 371 10.46 -3.50 1.16
CA GLY A 371 9.12 -4.10 1.25
C GLY A 371 9.02 -5.45 0.55
N PRO A 372 7.80 -5.93 0.28
CA PRO A 372 7.56 -7.23 -0.34
C PRO A 372 7.84 -7.26 -1.85
N TYR A 373 7.66 -8.44 -2.43
CA TYR A 373 7.40 -8.58 -3.86
C TYR A 373 5.91 -8.43 -4.12
N VAL A 374 5.50 -7.53 -5.00
CA VAL A 374 4.11 -7.43 -5.46
C VAL A 374 3.99 -8.10 -6.81
N VAL A 375 3.14 -9.11 -6.90
CA VAL A 375 2.89 -9.90 -8.11
C VAL A 375 1.59 -9.44 -8.74
N TYR A 376 1.62 -9.13 -10.03
CA TYR A 376 0.49 -8.58 -10.79
C TYR A 376 -0.02 -9.56 -11.86
N GLY A 377 -1.31 -9.45 -12.21
CA GLY A 377 -1.91 -10.08 -13.38
C GLY A 377 -2.28 -11.55 -13.20
N GLY A 378 -2.48 -11.99 -11.97
CA GLY A 378 -2.94 -13.34 -11.65
C GLY A 378 -1.92 -14.43 -11.98
N VAL A 379 -0.63 -14.17 -11.74
CA VAL A 379 0.41 -15.20 -11.88
C VAL A 379 0.12 -16.33 -10.88
N PRO A 380 0.02 -17.60 -11.29
CA PRO A 380 -0.29 -18.68 -10.37
C PRO A 380 0.75 -18.86 -9.25
N LEU A 381 0.28 -19.00 -8.01
CA LEU A 381 1.11 -19.31 -6.85
C LEU A 381 0.90 -20.77 -6.40
N ARG A 382 1.97 -21.50 -6.10
CA ARG A 382 1.90 -22.90 -5.63
C ARG A 382 3.07 -23.27 -4.73
N ARG A 383 2.98 -24.38 -4.01
CA ARG A 383 4.12 -24.95 -3.28
C ARG A 383 4.86 -25.98 -4.12
N LYS A 384 6.18 -26.04 -3.97
CA LYS A 384 7.00 -27.12 -4.52
C LYS A 384 7.94 -27.67 -3.48
N ARG A 385 7.89 -28.98 -3.26
CA ARG A 385 8.71 -29.69 -2.29
C ARG A 385 9.78 -30.51 -2.98
N LYS A 386 11.01 -30.44 -2.47
CA LYS A 386 12.11 -31.25 -2.98
C LYS A 386 11.94 -32.70 -2.51
N ILE A 387 11.96 -33.62 -3.46
CA ILE A 387 11.97 -35.06 -3.19
C ILE A 387 13.41 -35.54 -3.16
N VAL A 388 13.76 -36.25 -2.08
CA VAL A 388 15.07 -36.85 -1.91
C VAL A 388 14.97 -38.38 -1.79
N SER A 389 16.02 -39.08 -2.20
CA SER A 389 16.16 -40.52 -1.98
C SER A 389 16.38 -40.84 -0.49
N SER A 390 16.34 -42.13 -0.13
CA SER A 390 16.77 -42.59 1.20
C SER A 390 18.25 -42.29 1.50
N GLU A 391 19.05 -42.06 0.47
CA GLU A 391 20.47 -41.70 0.55
C GLU A 391 20.68 -40.17 0.46
N ALA A 392 19.60 -39.39 0.60
CA ALA A 392 19.55 -37.92 0.56
C ALA A 392 19.90 -37.28 -0.81
N ASP A 393 19.81 -38.03 -1.91
CA ASP A 393 20.00 -37.48 -3.25
C ASP A 393 18.78 -36.68 -3.69
N ALA A 394 18.99 -35.49 -4.27
CA ALA A 394 17.94 -34.70 -4.89
C ALA A 394 17.41 -35.38 -6.16
N LEU A 395 16.12 -35.74 -6.17
CA LEU A 395 15.48 -36.46 -7.28
C LEU A 395 14.64 -35.55 -8.17
N THR A 396 13.65 -34.85 -7.59
CA THR A 396 12.78 -33.94 -8.35
C THR A 396 12.08 -32.91 -7.45
N TRP A 397 11.31 -32.00 -8.07
CA TRP A 397 10.38 -31.11 -7.38
C TRP A 397 8.95 -31.66 -7.51
N GLN A 398 8.34 -32.00 -6.37
CA GLN A 398 6.92 -32.33 -6.33
C GLN A 398 6.10 -31.04 -6.26
N THR A 399 5.16 -30.87 -7.19
CA THR A 399 4.21 -29.76 -7.16
C THR A 399 3.09 -30.09 -6.18
N GLY A 400 2.89 -29.22 -5.19
CA GLY A 400 1.77 -29.28 -4.27
C GLY A 400 0.57 -28.50 -4.80
N GLU A 401 -0.44 -28.36 -3.95
CA GLU A 401 -1.65 -27.63 -4.28
C GLU A 401 -1.37 -26.15 -4.60
N PRO A 402 -2.16 -25.54 -5.50
CA PRO A 402 -2.18 -24.10 -5.68
C PRO A 402 -2.50 -23.37 -4.36
N LEU A 403 -1.95 -22.17 -4.21
CA LEU A 403 -2.31 -21.25 -3.15
C LEU A 403 -3.29 -20.23 -3.73
N GLU A 404 -4.42 -20.04 -3.05
CA GLU A 404 -5.43 -19.05 -3.45
C GLU A 404 -4.85 -17.63 -3.39
N THR A 405 -5.01 -16.89 -4.50
CA THR A 405 -4.49 -15.53 -4.64
C THR A 405 -5.50 -14.63 -5.36
N GLU A 406 -5.46 -13.36 -4.99
CA GLU A 406 -6.10 -12.27 -5.74
C GLU A 406 -5.33 -12.01 -7.06
N ASP A 407 -5.86 -11.17 -7.96
CA ASP A 407 -5.16 -10.83 -9.21
C ASP A 407 -3.82 -10.13 -8.95
N THR A 408 -3.77 -9.32 -7.89
CA THR A 408 -2.53 -8.74 -7.37
C THR A 408 -2.32 -9.20 -5.93
N TYR A 409 -1.14 -9.72 -5.61
CA TYR A 409 -0.84 -10.21 -4.25
C TYR A 409 0.62 -9.94 -3.87
N ALA A 410 0.90 -9.89 -2.56
CA ALA A 410 2.23 -9.58 -2.05
C ALA A 410 2.89 -10.77 -1.35
N LEU A 411 4.14 -11.07 -1.71
CA LEU A 411 4.96 -12.13 -1.13
C LEU A 411 6.03 -11.54 -0.20
N CYS A 412 6.20 -12.18 0.96
CA CYS A 412 7.18 -11.77 1.96
C CYS A 412 8.61 -11.84 1.41
N ARG A 413 9.35 -10.74 1.61
CA ARG A 413 10.77 -10.65 1.27
C ARG A 413 11.68 -10.61 2.50
N CYS A 414 11.17 -10.10 3.62
CA CYS A 414 11.94 -9.89 4.85
C CYS A 414 12.17 -11.18 5.65
N GLY A 415 11.41 -12.25 5.43
CA GLY A 415 11.51 -13.49 6.18
C GLY A 415 10.82 -13.47 7.56
N HIS A 416 10.11 -12.40 7.92
CA HIS A 416 9.51 -12.23 9.26
C HIS A 416 7.98 -12.21 9.29
N SER A 417 7.30 -12.21 8.15
CA SER A 417 5.83 -12.16 8.11
C SER A 417 5.17 -13.33 8.85
N GLY A 418 4.14 -13.09 9.66
CA GLY A 418 3.32 -14.13 10.28
C GLY A 418 2.49 -14.93 9.28
N SER A 419 2.22 -14.39 8.08
CA SER A 419 1.38 -15.00 7.04
C SER A 419 2.17 -15.56 5.84
N LYS A 420 3.45 -15.90 6.03
CA LYS A 420 4.31 -16.47 4.98
C LYS A 420 3.59 -17.59 4.20
N PRO A 421 3.69 -17.62 2.87
CA PRO A 421 4.62 -16.85 2.03
C PRO A 421 4.18 -15.42 1.74
N PHE A 422 2.99 -15.01 2.19
CA PHE A 422 2.45 -13.67 1.95
C PHE A 422 3.10 -12.62 2.83
N CYS A 423 2.97 -11.35 2.45
CA CYS A 423 3.37 -10.22 3.26
C CYS A 423 2.20 -9.71 4.11
N ASP A 424 2.46 -9.42 5.38
CA ASP A 424 1.53 -8.81 6.35
C ASP A 424 1.99 -7.44 6.84
N GLY A 425 2.94 -6.81 6.16
CA GLY A 425 3.47 -5.50 6.56
C GLY A 425 4.56 -5.53 7.65
N THR A 426 4.89 -6.69 8.25
CA THR A 426 5.90 -6.80 9.34
C THR A 426 7.25 -6.17 8.98
N HIS A 427 7.63 -6.15 7.71
CA HIS A 427 8.88 -5.56 7.21
C HIS A 427 9.08 -4.10 7.66
N ALA A 428 8.00 -3.31 7.72
CA ALA A 428 8.06 -1.91 8.12
C ALA A 428 8.32 -1.75 9.62
N LEU A 429 7.68 -2.60 10.45
CA LEU A 429 7.82 -2.56 11.91
C LEU A 429 9.23 -2.95 12.36
N ILE A 430 9.87 -3.88 11.64
CA ILE A 430 11.23 -4.34 11.96
C ILE A 430 12.34 -3.55 11.25
N GLY A 431 11.98 -2.54 10.45
CA GLY A 431 12.94 -1.76 9.66
C GLY A 431 13.77 -2.62 8.71
N PHE A 432 13.12 -3.50 7.95
CA PHE A 432 13.80 -4.40 7.01
C PHE A 432 14.62 -3.63 5.97
N ASP A 433 15.94 -3.81 5.97
CA ASP A 433 16.80 -3.35 4.87
C ASP A 433 16.76 -4.37 3.72
N GLY A 434 15.99 -4.00 2.69
CA GLY A 434 15.81 -4.76 1.48
C GLY A 434 16.65 -4.26 0.32
N THR A 435 17.70 -3.48 0.54
CA THR A 435 18.54 -2.93 -0.54
C THR A 435 18.99 -4.03 -1.50
N GLU A 436 18.64 -3.89 -2.79
CA GLU A 436 19.02 -4.85 -3.81
C GLU A 436 20.50 -4.73 -4.20
N THR A 437 21.23 -5.83 -4.07
CA THR A 437 22.67 -5.95 -4.32
C THR A 437 23.00 -6.71 -5.61
N ALA A 438 22.04 -7.40 -6.20
CA ALA A 438 22.22 -8.18 -7.43
C ALA A 438 22.69 -7.28 -8.58
N GLY A 439 23.67 -7.75 -9.34
CA GLY A 439 24.10 -7.11 -10.57
C GLY A 439 23.03 -7.22 -11.67
N VAL A 440 23.00 -6.25 -12.59
CA VAL A 440 22.15 -6.28 -13.80
C VAL A 440 22.89 -6.81 -15.04
N ARG A 441 24.01 -7.51 -14.84
CA ARG A 441 24.80 -8.07 -15.95
C ARG A 441 24.07 -9.26 -16.57
N PRO A 442 23.98 -9.37 -17.90
CA PRO A 442 23.37 -10.51 -18.58
C PRO A 442 24.05 -11.84 -18.22
N TYR A 443 23.27 -12.91 -18.12
CA TYR A 443 23.76 -14.26 -17.84
C TYR A 443 24.88 -14.70 -18.77
N LYS A 444 24.75 -14.38 -20.07
CA LYS A 444 25.73 -14.74 -21.09
C LYS A 444 27.11 -14.14 -20.83
N GLU A 445 27.20 -13.02 -20.10
CA GLU A 445 28.47 -12.41 -19.71
C GLU A 445 29.08 -13.06 -18.46
N LEU A 446 28.24 -13.64 -17.59
CA LEU A 446 28.67 -14.27 -16.33
C LEU A 446 28.91 -15.78 -16.47
N GLN A 447 28.49 -16.39 -17.57
CA GLN A 447 28.51 -17.83 -17.70
C GLN A 447 29.93 -18.39 -17.86
N HIS A 448 30.21 -19.44 -17.11
CA HIS A 448 31.34 -20.32 -17.34
C HIS A 448 30.87 -21.50 -18.18
N VAL A 449 31.56 -21.75 -19.29
CA VAL A 449 31.19 -22.78 -20.26
C VAL A 449 32.15 -23.97 -20.16
N HIS A 450 31.59 -25.14 -19.93
CA HIS A 450 32.30 -26.42 -19.81
C HIS A 450 31.78 -27.39 -20.87
N ASP A 451 32.65 -27.85 -21.77
CA ASP A 451 32.24 -28.67 -22.89
C ASP A 451 32.34 -30.16 -22.60
N GLY A 452 31.46 -30.91 -23.24
CA GLY A 452 31.52 -32.34 -23.46
C GLY A 452 31.21 -32.68 -24.94
N ALA A 453 31.31 -33.95 -25.31
CA ALA A 453 30.87 -34.41 -26.62
C ALA A 453 29.34 -34.26 -26.73
N GLY A 454 28.86 -33.43 -27.67
CA GLY A 454 27.42 -33.24 -27.95
C GLY A 454 26.63 -32.52 -26.84
N ILE A 455 27.31 -31.84 -25.92
CA ILE A 455 26.70 -30.97 -24.90
C ILE A 455 27.72 -29.93 -24.43
N SER A 456 27.27 -28.71 -24.17
CA SER A 456 28.05 -27.64 -23.55
C SER A 456 27.30 -27.13 -22.33
N ALA A 457 27.82 -27.40 -21.12
CA ALA A 457 27.21 -26.97 -19.88
C ALA A 457 27.59 -25.53 -19.56
N GLN A 458 26.60 -24.69 -19.29
CA GLN A 458 26.74 -23.27 -19.00
C GLN A 458 26.41 -23.04 -17.53
N ARG A 459 27.26 -22.33 -16.79
CA ARG A 459 27.10 -22.12 -15.35
C ARG A 459 27.32 -20.69 -14.92
N VAL A 460 26.35 -20.10 -14.23
CA VAL A 460 26.52 -18.87 -13.45
C VAL A 460 26.42 -19.19 -11.97
N GLY A 461 27.57 -19.19 -11.29
CA GLY A 461 27.67 -19.60 -9.88
C GLY A 461 26.89 -18.71 -8.92
N GLU A 462 26.83 -17.40 -9.20
CA GLU A 462 26.16 -16.39 -8.38
C GLU A 462 24.64 -16.59 -8.25
N LEU A 463 24.04 -17.40 -9.13
CA LEU A 463 22.62 -17.76 -9.09
C LEU A 463 22.35 -19.06 -8.29
N CYS A 464 23.38 -19.76 -7.82
CA CYS A 464 23.19 -21.06 -7.19
C CYS A 464 22.51 -20.94 -5.82
N ILE A 465 21.35 -21.58 -5.64
CA ILE A 465 20.68 -21.67 -4.32
C ILE A 465 21.05 -22.92 -3.52
N HIS A 466 22.03 -23.68 -4.00
CA HIS A 466 22.52 -24.90 -3.36
C HIS A 466 21.48 -26.04 -3.21
N ALA A 467 20.51 -26.12 -4.13
CA ALA A 467 19.51 -27.20 -4.17
C ALA A 467 20.07 -28.60 -4.49
N ALA A 468 21.36 -28.71 -4.82
CA ALA A 468 22.14 -29.96 -4.96
C ALA A 468 21.78 -30.95 -6.09
N PHE A 469 20.86 -30.62 -7.00
CA PHE A 469 20.57 -31.48 -8.18
C PHE A 469 21.79 -31.76 -9.08
N CYS A 470 22.77 -30.85 -9.13
CA CYS A 470 23.95 -30.98 -9.99
C CYS A 470 25.06 -31.90 -9.43
N ILE A 471 25.04 -32.23 -8.13
CA ILE A 471 26.08 -33.05 -7.50
C ILE A 471 25.74 -34.54 -7.64
N GLY A 472 24.48 -34.91 -7.36
CA GLY A 472 23.91 -36.25 -7.54
C GLY A 472 24.71 -37.41 -6.91
N ARG A 473 24.24 -38.64 -7.15
CA ARG A 473 24.75 -39.86 -6.51
C ARG A 473 26.07 -40.39 -7.09
N THR A 474 26.37 -40.07 -8.35
CA THR A 474 27.54 -40.61 -9.07
C THR A 474 28.76 -39.72 -8.91
N ARG A 475 28.67 -38.48 -9.41
CA ARG A 475 29.69 -37.43 -9.34
C ARG A 475 29.08 -36.11 -9.86
N PRO A 476 29.70 -34.95 -9.57
CA PRO A 476 29.26 -33.64 -10.07
C PRO A 476 29.24 -33.57 -11.61
N ILE A 477 28.35 -32.76 -12.18
CA ILE A 477 28.26 -32.53 -13.65
C ILE A 477 29.64 -32.26 -14.26
N ALA A 478 30.47 -31.43 -13.62
CA ALA A 478 31.82 -31.11 -14.11
C ALA A 478 32.69 -32.36 -14.34
N ALA A 479 32.56 -33.39 -13.49
CA ALA A 479 33.29 -34.64 -13.65
C ALA A 479 32.62 -35.60 -14.64
N MET A 480 31.33 -35.43 -14.93
CA MET A 480 30.59 -36.23 -15.92
C MET A 480 30.87 -35.80 -17.36
N LEU A 481 31.24 -34.53 -17.58
CA LEU A 481 31.43 -33.97 -18.92
C LEU A 481 32.46 -34.73 -19.77
N ALA A 482 33.49 -35.31 -19.15
CA ALA A 482 34.50 -36.12 -19.84
C ALA A 482 33.93 -37.38 -20.51
N ASP A 483 32.82 -37.92 -20.00
CA ASP A 483 32.23 -39.18 -20.46
C ASP A 483 30.94 -38.97 -21.27
N THR A 484 30.70 -37.75 -21.73
CA THR A 484 29.52 -37.38 -22.54
C THR A 484 29.54 -37.94 -23.96
N GLY A 485 30.54 -38.75 -24.35
CA GLY A 485 30.42 -39.61 -25.52
C GLY A 485 29.25 -40.60 -25.38
N ASP A 486 28.96 -41.01 -24.15
CA ASP A 486 27.80 -41.84 -23.80
C ASP A 486 26.51 -40.99 -23.73
N SER A 487 25.47 -41.43 -24.44
CA SER A 487 24.14 -40.79 -24.45
C SER A 487 23.45 -40.82 -23.10
N ASP A 488 23.68 -41.84 -22.28
CA ASP A 488 23.05 -41.98 -20.97
C ASP A 488 23.63 -40.96 -19.99
N VAL A 489 24.95 -40.72 -20.08
CA VAL A 489 25.63 -39.67 -19.31
C VAL A 489 25.11 -38.29 -19.72
N ARG A 490 24.97 -38.01 -21.02
CA ARG A 490 24.39 -36.74 -21.52
C ARG A 490 22.96 -36.54 -21.00
N SER A 491 22.11 -37.55 -21.14
CA SER A 491 20.71 -37.48 -20.70
C SER A 491 20.61 -37.25 -19.19
N ASN A 492 21.51 -37.87 -18.41
CA ASN A 492 21.57 -37.64 -16.97
C ASN A 492 22.00 -36.21 -16.63
N ILE A 493 22.97 -35.63 -17.34
CA ILE A 493 23.38 -34.23 -17.15
C ILE A 493 22.21 -33.29 -17.47
N MET A 494 21.57 -33.47 -18.63
CA MET A 494 20.42 -32.64 -19.05
C MET A 494 19.32 -32.67 -17.99
N GLY A 495 18.91 -33.87 -17.54
CA GLY A 495 17.91 -34.02 -16.49
C GLY A 495 18.29 -33.35 -15.17
N ARG A 496 19.56 -33.40 -14.75
CA ARG A 496 20.01 -32.67 -13.53
C ARG A 496 19.97 -31.16 -13.70
N ILE A 497 20.33 -30.66 -14.89
CA ILE A 497 20.31 -29.22 -15.19
C ILE A 497 18.87 -28.70 -15.22
N ASP A 498 17.93 -29.46 -15.79
CA ASP A 498 16.52 -29.08 -15.88
C ASP A 498 15.86 -28.92 -14.49
N HIS A 499 16.34 -29.67 -13.48
CA HIS A 499 15.87 -29.54 -12.10
C HIS A 499 16.50 -28.38 -11.31
N CYS A 500 17.52 -27.70 -11.85
CA CYS A 500 18.15 -26.54 -11.20
C CYS A 500 17.16 -25.36 -11.17
N PRO A 501 16.58 -24.97 -10.01
CA PRO A 501 15.48 -24.00 -10.00
C PRO A 501 15.92 -22.59 -10.42
N SER A 502 17.13 -22.19 -10.04
CA SER A 502 17.61 -20.83 -10.31
C SER A 502 18.12 -20.61 -11.75
N GLY A 503 18.23 -21.67 -12.54
CA GLY A 503 18.91 -21.60 -13.85
C GLY A 503 20.41 -21.34 -13.73
N SER A 504 21.01 -21.54 -12.54
CA SER A 504 22.46 -21.46 -12.34
C SER A 504 23.20 -22.39 -13.31
N TYR A 505 22.60 -23.53 -13.65
CA TYR A 505 23.00 -24.35 -14.78
C TYR A 505 21.98 -24.26 -15.92
N SER A 506 22.51 -24.22 -17.15
CA SER A 506 21.80 -24.46 -18.41
C SER A 506 22.74 -25.23 -19.36
N TYR A 507 22.27 -25.62 -20.55
CA TYR A 507 23.13 -26.29 -21.53
C TYR A 507 22.80 -25.88 -22.95
N ALA A 508 23.74 -26.11 -23.86
CA ALA A 508 23.53 -26.08 -25.31
C ALA A 508 24.03 -27.41 -25.92
N LEU A 509 23.69 -27.69 -27.17
CA LEU A 509 24.22 -28.88 -27.87
C LEU A 509 25.70 -28.73 -28.27
N GLU A 510 26.16 -27.49 -28.41
CA GLU A 510 27.54 -27.15 -28.75
C GLU A 510 27.94 -25.81 -28.14
N ARG A 511 29.24 -25.55 -28.05
CA ARG A 511 29.77 -24.29 -27.49
C ARG A 511 29.28 -23.10 -28.31
N GLY A 512 28.63 -22.15 -27.65
CA GLY A 512 28.13 -20.92 -28.28
C GLY A 512 26.80 -21.10 -29.01
N GLY A 513 26.23 -22.31 -29.03
CA GLY A 513 24.88 -22.55 -29.49
C GLY A 513 23.82 -22.00 -28.54
N ASP A 514 22.55 -22.08 -28.96
CA ASP A 514 21.42 -21.58 -28.18
C ASP A 514 21.27 -22.33 -26.86
N THR A 515 21.01 -21.57 -25.80
CA THR A 515 20.75 -22.12 -24.47
C THR A 515 19.41 -22.84 -24.48
N ILE A 516 19.45 -24.11 -24.10
CA ILE A 516 18.30 -24.98 -23.93
C ILE A 516 17.91 -24.99 -22.45
N GLU A 517 16.62 -24.75 -22.21
CA GLU A 517 15.99 -24.83 -20.90
C GLU A 517 14.65 -25.58 -21.01
N PRO A 518 14.17 -26.23 -19.93
CA PRO A 518 12.85 -26.85 -19.89
C PRO A 518 11.74 -25.83 -20.17
N ASP A 519 10.72 -26.24 -20.90
CA ASP A 519 9.50 -25.45 -21.06
C ASP A 519 8.75 -25.39 -19.73
N LEU A 520 8.61 -24.20 -19.16
CA LEU A 520 8.00 -23.98 -17.86
C LEU A 520 6.88 -22.95 -17.97
N PRO A 521 5.69 -23.21 -17.40
CA PRO A 521 4.60 -22.26 -17.41
C PRO A 521 4.92 -21.06 -16.51
N GLN A 522 4.28 -19.93 -16.79
CA GLN A 522 4.29 -18.76 -15.91
C GLN A 522 3.70 -19.12 -14.55
N ALA A 523 4.52 -18.98 -13.50
CA ALA A 523 4.11 -19.21 -12.12
C ALA A 523 5.17 -18.69 -11.14
N VAL A 524 4.75 -18.52 -9.89
CA VAL A 524 5.63 -18.45 -8.73
C VAL A 524 5.45 -19.72 -7.89
N SER A 525 6.53 -20.42 -7.59
CA SER A 525 6.49 -21.61 -6.72
C SER A 525 7.27 -21.34 -5.43
N VAL A 526 6.62 -21.49 -4.28
CA VAL A 526 7.28 -21.41 -2.97
C VAL A 526 8.03 -22.72 -2.73
N LEU A 527 9.36 -22.65 -2.66
CA LEU A 527 10.19 -23.83 -2.51
C LEU A 527 10.30 -24.26 -1.04
N GLU A 528 10.15 -25.55 -0.82
CA GLU A 528 10.50 -26.26 0.41
C GLU A 528 11.52 -27.35 0.08
N GLU A 529 12.63 -27.36 0.80
CA GLU A 529 13.69 -28.36 0.68
C GLU A 529 13.54 -29.46 1.75
N GLU A 530 14.48 -30.40 1.79
CA GLU A 530 14.47 -31.50 2.75
C GLU A 530 14.28 -31.01 4.21
N HIS A 531 13.59 -31.81 5.03
CA HIS A 531 13.32 -31.52 6.45
C HIS A 531 12.52 -30.23 6.71
N GLY A 532 11.68 -29.81 5.76
CA GLY A 532 10.80 -28.64 5.91
C GLY A 532 11.58 -27.32 5.91
N LEU A 533 12.74 -27.30 5.26
CA LEU A 533 13.55 -26.10 5.11
C LEU A 533 12.87 -25.17 4.09
N ALA A 534 12.48 -23.97 4.53
CA ALA A 534 11.93 -22.98 3.63
C ALA A 534 13.04 -22.43 2.72
N SER A 535 12.76 -22.34 1.42
CA SER A 535 13.73 -21.95 0.39
C SER A 535 13.24 -20.73 -0.40
N ALA A 536 13.72 -20.54 -1.63
CA ALA A 536 13.44 -19.37 -2.46
C ALA A 536 12.00 -19.34 -3.02
N LEU A 537 11.63 -18.20 -3.62
CA LEU A 537 10.49 -18.11 -4.55
C LEU A 537 11.02 -18.44 -5.96
N TRP A 538 10.52 -19.51 -6.56
CA TRP A 538 10.90 -19.95 -7.91
C TRP A 538 9.96 -19.35 -8.95
N VAL A 539 10.46 -18.37 -9.70
CA VAL A 539 9.74 -17.67 -10.77
C VAL A 539 10.05 -18.38 -12.08
N THR A 540 9.01 -18.79 -12.82
CA THR A 540 9.15 -19.57 -14.07
C THR A 540 8.34 -18.95 -15.21
N GLY A 541 8.64 -19.35 -16.45
CA GLY A 541 7.89 -18.97 -17.66
C GLY A 541 8.12 -17.53 -18.13
N GLY A 542 9.25 -16.92 -17.78
CA GLY A 542 9.58 -15.57 -18.24
C GLY A 542 8.75 -14.47 -17.60
N VAL A 543 8.25 -14.66 -16.37
CA VAL A 543 7.61 -13.57 -15.61
C VAL A 543 8.68 -12.49 -15.31
N PRO A 544 8.52 -11.25 -15.79
CA PRO A 544 9.47 -10.15 -15.56
C PRO A 544 9.54 -9.75 -14.09
N VAL A 545 10.72 -9.32 -13.64
CA VAL A 545 10.94 -8.79 -12.29
C VAL A 545 11.54 -7.38 -12.37
N LEU A 546 10.82 -6.40 -11.85
CA LEU A 546 11.24 -5.00 -11.76
C LEU A 546 11.82 -4.71 -10.37
N ARG A 547 13.01 -4.16 -10.32
CA ARG A 547 13.66 -3.71 -9.07
C ARG A 547 12.98 -2.46 -8.52
N ALA A 548 13.25 -2.12 -7.26
CA ALA A 548 12.78 -0.90 -6.62
C ALA A 548 13.35 0.38 -7.26
N ASP A 549 14.52 0.29 -7.90
CA ASP A 549 15.10 1.39 -8.70
C ASP A 549 14.47 1.53 -10.09
N GLY A 550 13.58 0.60 -10.46
CA GLY A 550 12.84 0.54 -11.71
C GLY A 550 13.57 -0.07 -12.89
N ARG A 551 14.81 -0.54 -12.69
CA ARG A 551 15.51 -1.32 -13.71
C ARG A 551 14.97 -2.76 -13.70
N PRO A 552 14.70 -3.35 -14.87
CA PRO A 552 14.33 -4.76 -14.94
C PRO A 552 15.54 -5.63 -14.60
N LEU A 553 15.30 -6.76 -13.92
CA LEU A 553 16.22 -7.89 -14.00
C LEU A 553 16.11 -8.53 -15.38
N GLU A 554 17.16 -9.21 -15.84
CA GLU A 554 17.09 -10.02 -17.05
C GLU A 554 15.93 -11.02 -16.93
N THR A 555 14.93 -10.91 -17.82
CA THR A 555 13.82 -11.86 -17.87
C THR A 555 14.35 -13.20 -18.37
N ARG A 556 14.19 -14.24 -17.55
CA ARG A 556 14.67 -15.59 -17.81
C ARG A 556 13.53 -16.59 -17.76
N ASN A 557 13.69 -17.75 -18.40
CA ASN A 557 12.75 -18.86 -18.28
C ASN A 557 12.55 -19.30 -16.82
N ARG A 558 13.61 -19.23 -16.00
CA ARG A 558 13.51 -19.40 -14.55
C ARG A 558 14.55 -18.61 -13.75
N MET A 559 14.15 -18.17 -12.56
CA MET A 559 15.02 -17.54 -11.57
C MET A 559 14.48 -17.76 -10.14
N THR A 560 15.29 -17.49 -9.12
CA THR A 560 14.91 -17.65 -7.72
C THR A 560 15.08 -16.34 -6.95
N LEU A 561 14.00 -15.86 -6.33
CA LEU A 561 14.00 -14.67 -5.49
C LEU A 561 14.16 -15.05 -4.01
N CYS A 562 14.95 -14.26 -3.28
CA CYS A 562 15.17 -14.40 -1.85
C CYS A 562 13.91 -14.00 -1.08
N ARG A 563 13.47 -14.86 -0.15
CA ARG A 563 12.37 -14.56 0.78
C ARG A 563 12.72 -14.71 2.25
N CYS A 564 13.98 -15.03 2.55
CA CYS A 564 14.48 -15.12 3.93
C CYS A 564 15.04 -13.78 4.45
N GLY A 565 15.12 -12.75 3.60
CA GLY A 565 15.66 -11.43 3.93
C GLY A 565 17.19 -11.33 4.01
N ARG A 566 17.93 -12.44 3.95
CA ARG A 566 19.37 -12.49 4.30
C ARG A 566 20.34 -12.75 3.15
N SER A 567 19.84 -12.91 1.92
CA SER A 567 20.71 -13.12 0.76
C SER A 567 21.67 -11.94 0.55
N GLY A 568 22.93 -12.23 0.23
CA GLY A 568 23.91 -11.24 -0.22
C GLY A 568 23.71 -10.80 -1.68
N ASN A 569 22.85 -11.50 -2.43
CA ASN A 569 22.54 -11.25 -3.85
C ASN A 569 21.10 -10.77 -4.08
N ARG A 570 20.52 -9.98 -3.15
CA ARG A 570 19.12 -9.53 -3.21
C ARG A 570 18.81 -8.76 -4.50
N PRO A 571 17.66 -8.96 -5.14
CA PRO A 571 16.52 -9.75 -4.68
C PRO A 571 16.65 -11.24 -5.04
N LEU A 572 17.72 -11.66 -5.71
CA LEU A 572 17.96 -13.07 -6.03
C LEU A 572 18.34 -13.85 -4.76
N CYS A 573 18.08 -15.16 -4.78
CA CYS A 573 18.53 -16.06 -3.74
C CYS A 573 19.91 -16.62 -4.08
N ASP A 574 20.80 -16.66 -3.09
CA ASP A 574 22.16 -17.22 -3.12
C ASP A 574 22.33 -18.45 -2.21
N GLY A 575 21.23 -18.97 -1.67
CA GLY A 575 21.26 -20.14 -0.79
C GLY A 575 21.48 -19.85 0.71
N THR A 576 21.66 -18.59 1.14
CA THR A 576 21.83 -18.24 2.56
C THR A 576 20.70 -18.76 3.46
N HIS A 577 19.50 -19.01 2.92
CA HIS A 577 18.39 -19.63 3.67
C HIS A 577 18.77 -21.00 4.26
N ARG A 578 19.66 -21.76 3.62
CA ARG A 578 20.16 -23.05 4.15
C ARG A 578 21.06 -22.84 5.35
N GLU A 579 21.95 -21.86 5.29
CA GLU A 579 22.92 -21.56 6.36
C GLU A 579 22.23 -21.09 7.63
N ILE A 580 21.19 -20.26 7.48
CA ILE A 580 20.41 -19.74 8.62
C ILE A 580 19.27 -20.67 9.06
N GLY A 581 19.08 -21.80 8.37
CA GLY A 581 18.00 -22.74 8.66
C GLY A 581 16.59 -22.11 8.57
N PHE A 582 16.34 -21.32 7.52
CA PHE A 582 15.08 -20.58 7.35
C PHE A 582 13.86 -21.51 7.35
N ARG A 583 12.81 -21.15 8.10
CA ARG A 583 11.54 -21.88 8.19
C ARG A 583 10.38 -20.89 8.13
N GLU A 584 9.22 -21.35 7.66
CA GLU A 584 8.02 -20.51 7.64
C GLU A 584 7.38 -20.37 9.02
N GLU A 585 7.31 -21.48 9.76
CA GLU A 585 6.80 -21.56 11.12
C GLU A 585 7.96 -21.49 12.13
N ALA A 586 7.75 -20.77 13.24
CA ALA A 586 8.65 -20.86 14.38
C ALA A 586 8.53 -22.27 14.99
N PRO A 587 9.63 -22.94 15.40
CA PRO A 587 9.54 -24.23 16.07
C PRO A 587 8.85 -24.04 17.44
N GLY A 588 7.54 -24.31 17.53
CA GLY A 588 6.79 -24.15 18.77
C GLY A 588 5.26 -24.29 18.73
N HIS A 589 4.60 -24.17 17.58
CA HIS A 589 3.14 -24.43 17.48
C HIS A 589 2.87 -25.83 16.96
N ALA A 590 3.11 -26.84 17.79
CA ALA A 590 2.46 -28.13 17.61
C ALA A 590 0.98 -27.98 18.00
N ASP A 591 0.10 -28.48 17.14
CA ASP A 591 -1.35 -28.57 17.32
C ASP A 591 -1.77 -28.90 18.76
N GLY A 592 -2.41 -27.93 19.40
CA GLY A 592 -3.12 -28.07 20.67
C GLY A 592 -4.62 -27.91 20.47
N HIS A 593 -5.20 -28.61 19.50
CA HIS A 593 -6.66 -28.78 19.41
C HIS A 593 -7.02 -30.26 19.59
N ARG A 594 -7.32 -30.59 20.85
CA ARG A 594 -8.40 -31.52 21.21
C ARG A 594 -9.48 -30.73 21.93
#